data_AF-A0A3S8RKT0-F1
#
_entry.id   AF-A0A3S8RKT0-F1
#
_cell.length_a   1.000
_cell.length_b   1.000
_cell.length_c   1.000
_cell.angle_alpha   90.00
_cell.angle_beta   90.00
_cell.angle_gamma   90.00
#
_symmetry.space_group_name_H-M   'P 1'
#
loop_
_entity.id
_entity.type
_entity.pdbx_description
1 polymer ?
#
loop_
_entity_poly.entity_id
_entity_poly.type
_entity_poly.pdbx_seq_one_letter_code
_entity_poly.pdbx_strand_id
1 'polypeptide(L)'
;MNAFSDEFTEEVVKYIDDGFSAKDLKRREMNMLLQDIQDGLIGKVVIHNLDRLTRSMKDLIVLIELFEKHDVQLYSLKEKIDTKTGN
;
A
#
# COMPACT_ATOMS: atom_id res chain seq x y z
N MET A 1 9.72 5.16 -19.10
CA MET A 1 10.55 4.14 -18.42
C MET A 1 10.44 4.45 -16.94
N ASN A 2 9.61 3.68 -16.22
CA ASN A 2 9.17 4.07 -14.87
C ASN A 2 10.23 3.62 -13.86
N ALA A 3 10.86 4.59 -13.18
CA ALA A 3 11.95 4.39 -12.23
C ALA A 3 11.70 3.33 -11.13
N PHE A 4 10.43 2.96 -10.90
CA PHE A 4 10.03 1.98 -9.89
C PHE A 4 10.26 0.51 -10.30
N SER A 5 10.36 0.17 -11.58
CA SER A 5 10.59 -1.24 -11.98
C SER A 5 12.02 -1.70 -11.79
N ASP A 6 12.97 -0.77 -11.72
CA ASP A 6 14.40 -1.09 -11.70
C ASP A 6 14.95 -1.17 -10.26
N GLU A 7 14.13 -0.81 -9.26
CA GLU A 7 14.50 -0.76 -7.85
C GLU A 7 14.07 -2.02 -7.06
N PHE A 8 13.12 -2.80 -7.59
CA PHE A 8 12.65 -4.04 -6.97
C PHE A 8 13.00 -5.23 -7.86
N THR A 9 13.56 -6.28 -7.26
CA THR A 9 13.96 -7.51 -7.96
C THR A 9 12.84 -8.55 -8.06
N GLU A 10 11.75 -8.30 -7.34
CA GLU A 10 10.57 -9.16 -7.20
C GLU A 10 9.45 -8.80 -8.19
N GLU A 11 8.45 -9.68 -8.31
CA GLU A 11 7.26 -9.40 -9.12
C GLU A 11 6.45 -8.22 -8.54
N VAL A 12 6.16 -7.21 -9.36
CA VAL A 12 5.47 -5.99 -8.95
C VAL A 12 4.09 -5.90 -9.60
N VAL A 13 3.05 -5.86 -8.76
CA VAL A 13 1.68 -5.52 -9.18
C VAL A 13 1.42 -4.04 -8.92
N LYS A 14 0.81 -3.34 -9.89
CA LYS A 14 0.52 -1.90 -9.80
C LYS A 14 -0.98 -1.67 -9.62
N TYR A 15 -1.32 -1.03 -8.50
CA TYR A 15 -2.67 -0.56 -8.20
C TYR A 15 -2.70 0.96 -8.44
N ILE A 16 -3.23 1.39 -9.59
CA ILE A 16 -3.18 2.80 -10.04
C ILE A 16 -4.54 3.46 -9.88
N ASP A 17 -4.63 4.39 -8.92
CA ASP A 17 -5.79 5.25 -8.76
C ASP A 17 -5.66 6.51 -9.65
N ASP A 18 -6.20 6.43 -10.87
CA ASP A 18 -6.01 7.41 -11.95
C ASP A 18 -6.87 8.68 -11.79
N GLY A 19 -6.69 9.41 -10.69
CA GLY A 19 -7.20 10.78 -10.54
C GLY A 19 -8.64 10.96 -10.05
N PHE A 20 -9.36 9.90 -9.68
CA PHE A 20 -10.58 10.05 -8.90
C PHE A 20 -10.24 10.55 -7.49
N SER A 21 -10.90 11.63 -7.07
CA SER A 21 -10.59 12.38 -5.85
C SER A 21 -10.37 11.44 -4.65
N ALA A 22 -9.37 11.73 -3.81
CA ALA A 22 -9.03 11.02 -2.58
C ALA A 22 -10.08 11.14 -1.46
N LYS A 23 -11.35 11.21 -1.85
CA LYS A 23 -12.49 11.50 -0.99
C LYS A 23 -13.31 10.25 -0.67
N ASP A 24 -13.18 9.18 -1.46
CA ASP A 24 -13.88 7.91 -1.25
C ASP A 24 -12.91 6.73 -1.36
N LEU A 25 -12.90 5.85 -0.35
CA LEU A 25 -12.21 4.55 -0.36
C LEU A 25 -12.82 3.55 -1.36
N LYS A 26 -13.85 3.94 -2.13
CA LYS A 26 -14.49 3.13 -3.18
C LYS A 26 -13.65 3.10 -4.46
N ARG A 27 -12.38 2.76 -4.32
CA ARG A 27 -11.45 2.66 -5.44
C ARG A 27 -11.29 1.20 -5.78
N ARG A 28 -11.55 0.84 -7.03
CA ARG A 28 -11.49 -0.55 -7.51
C ARG A 28 -10.13 -1.18 -7.20
N GLU A 29 -9.07 -0.43 -7.45
CA GLU A 29 -7.69 -0.89 -7.25
C GLU A 29 -7.34 -1.04 -5.76
N MET A 30 -7.87 -0.19 -4.87
CA MET A 30 -7.73 -0.38 -3.42
C MET A 30 -8.42 -1.66 -2.96
N ASN A 31 -9.66 -1.91 -3.42
CA ASN A 31 -10.36 -3.15 -3.06
C ASN A 31 -9.62 -4.39 -3.58
N MET A 32 -9.03 -4.32 -4.78
CA MET A 32 -8.19 -5.40 -5.32
C MET A 32 -6.96 -5.62 -4.44
N LEU A 33 -6.22 -4.55 -4.09
CA LEU A 33 -5.09 -4.65 -3.17
C LEU A 33 -5.49 -5.32 -1.84
N LEU A 34 -6.61 -4.91 -1.24
CA LEU A 34 -7.06 -5.47 0.03
C LEU A 34 -7.46 -6.95 -0.10
N GLN A 35 -8.03 -7.35 -1.25
CA GLN A 35 -8.34 -8.75 -1.53
C GLN A 35 -7.07 -9.56 -1.73
N ASP A 36 -6.11 -9.06 -2.51
CA ASP A 36 -4.84 -9.73 -2.79
C ASP A 36 -3.98 -9.88 -1.52
N ILE A 37 -4.07 -8.92 -0.58
CA ILE A 37 -3.51 -9.05 0.77
C ILE A 37 -4.22 -10.16 1.57
N GLN A 38 -5.56 -10.22 1.52
CA GLN A 38 -6.32 -11.26 2.22
C GLN A 38 -6.05 -12.66 1.65
N ASP A 39 -5.81 -12.76 0.34
CA ASP A 39 -5.47 -14.00 -0.36
C ASP A 39 -3.99 -14.39 -0.16
N GLY A 40 -3.19 -13.57 0.52
CA GLY A 40 -1.78 -13.82 0.81
C GLY A 40 -0.83 -13.63 -0.38
N LEU A 41 -1.27 -12.92 -1.42
CA LEU A 41 -0.52 -12.67 -2.64
C LEU A 41 0.46 -11.50 -2.51
N ILE A 42 0.27 -10.64 -1.51
CA ILE A 42 1.04 -9.41 -1.31
C ILE A 42 1.77 -9.46 0.02
N GLY A 43 3.10 -9.46 0.00
CA GLY A 43 3.95 -9.38 1.21
C GLY A 43 4.49 -7.97 1.51
N LYS A 44 4.41 -7.04 0.55
CA LYS A 44 4.90 -5.67 0.71
C LYS A 44 4.07 -4.70 -0.13
N VAL A 45 3.68 -3.59 0.49
CA VAL A 45 3.00 -2.45 -0.14
C VAL A 45 3.94 -1.26 -0.12
N VAL A 46 4.22 -0.71 -1.29
CA VAL A 46 5.06 0.49 -1.46
C VAL A 46 4.21 1.65 -1.92
N ILE A 47 4.29 2.77 -1.22
CA ILE A 47 3.57 4.00 -1.54
C ILE A 47 4.51 5.20 -1.63
N HIS A 48 4.14 6.19 -2.44
CA HIS A 48 4.91 7.44 -2.51
C HIS A 48 4.80 8.26 -1.22
N ASN A 49 3.60 8.37 -0.65
CA ASN A 49 3.33 8.98 0.64
C ASN A 49 2.00 8.48 1.22
N LEU A 50 1.79 8.66 2.52
CA LEU A 50 0.57 8.24 3.22
C LEU A 50 -0.71 8.79 2.59
N ASP A 51 -0.69 10.03 2.09
CA ASP A 51 -1.81 10.67 1.39
C ASP A 51 -2.30 9.89 0.15
N ARG A 52 -1.45 9.04 -0.46
CA ARG A 52 -1.84 8.16 -1.57
C ARG A 52 -2.58 6.92 -1.10
N LEU A 53 -2.30 6.46 0.12
CA LEU A 53 -2.98 5.34 0.74
C LEU A 53 -4.33 5.80 1.31
N THR A 54 -4.32 6.82 2.17
CA THR A 54 -5.54 7.41 2.74
C THR A 54 -5.25 8.78 3.37
N ARG A 55 -6.26 9.65 3.40
CA ARG A 55 -6.23 10.95 4.12
C ARG A 55 -6.96 10.92 5.45
N SER A 56 -7.57 9.79 5.78
CA SER A 56 -8.33 9.59 7.01
C SER A 56 -7.49 8.85 8.03
N MET A 57 -7.30 9.46 9.21
CA MET A 57 -6.54 8.86 10.30
C MET A 57 -7.17 7.53 10.77
N LYS A 58 -8.51 7.47 10.81
CA LYS A 58 -9.24 6.25 11.17
C LYS A 58 -8.93 5.12 10.19
N ASP A 59 -8.96 5.42 8.90
CA ASP A 59 -8.73 4.41 7.87
C ASP A 59 -7.26 3.98 7.83
N LEU A 60 -6.33 4.90 8.15
CA LEU A 60 -4.92 4.56 8.27
C LEU A 60 -4.68 3.51 9.36
N ILE A 61 -5.28 3.68 10.54
CA ILE A 61 -5.15 2.72 11.64
C ILE A 61 -5.67 1.34 11.21
N VAL A 62 -6.87 1.29 10.60
CA VAL A 62 -7.47 0.04 10.13
C VAL A 62 -6.60 -0.66 9.08
N LEU A 63 -5.98 0.10 8.16
CA LEU A 63 -5.09 -0.45 7.14
C LEU A 63 -3.79 -1.01 7.75
N ILE A 64 -3.20 -0.31 8.72
CA ILE A 64 -2.00 -0.80 9.42
C ILE A 64 -2.31 -2.11 10.14
N GLU A 65 -3.41 -2.18 10.90
CA GLU A 65 -3.84 -3.41 11.58
C GLU A 65 -4.07 -4.57 10.61
N LEU A 66 -4.67 -4.29 9.44
CA LEU A 66 -4.85 -5.29 8.39
C LEU A 66 -3.51 -5.79 7.86
N PHE A 67 -2.58 -4.89 7.57
CA PHE A 67 -1.27 -5.25 7.04
C PHE A 67 -0.48 -6.08 8.06
N GLU A 68 -0.46 -5.68 9.32
CA GLU A 68 0.16 -6.44 10.41
C GLU A 68 -0.45 -7.84 10.56
N LYS A 69 -1.78 -7.94 10.52
CA LYS A 69 -2.49 -9.22 10.62
C LYS A 69 -2.12 -10.20 9.50
N HIS A 70 -1.78 -9.70 8.32
CA HIS A 70 -1.44 -10.49 7.14
C HIS A 70 0.08 -10.54 6.86
N ASP A 71 0.92 -10.11 7.81
CA ASP A 71 2.39 -10.02 7.67
C ASP A 71 2.88 -9.20 6.46
N VAL A 72 2.11 -8.17 6.09
CA VAL A 72 2.39 -7.28 4.98
C VAL A 72 3.19 -6.07 5.45
N GLN A 73 4.33 -5.82 4.82
CA GLN A 73 5.17 -4.66 5.09
C GLN A 73 4.64 -3.42 4.35
N LEU A 74 4.48 -2.29 5.03
CA LEU A 74 4.19 -1.00 4.40
C LEU A 74 5.45 -0.14 4.34
N TYR A 75 5.81 0.32 3.14
CA TYR A 75 6.93 1.22 2.91
C TYR A 75 6.47 2.53 2.26
N SER A 76 6.74 3.66 2.92
CA SER A 76 6.54 5.00 2.35
C SER A 76 7.87 5.61 1.91
N LEU A 77 7.96 5.97 0.63
CA LEU A 77 9.15 6.60 0.04
C LEU A 77 9.42 8.00 0.62
N LYS A 78 8.38 8.82 0.76
CA LYS A 78 8.52 10.21 1.21
C LYS A 78 8.74 10.30 2.72
N GLU A 79 7.97 9.56 3.51
CA GLU A 79 8.07 9.62 4.96
C GLU A 79 9.19 8.71 5.51
N LYS A 80 9.79 7.85 4.68
CA LYS A 80 10.77 6.82 5.07
C LYS A 80 10.28 5.94 6.22
N ILE A 81 8.97 5.63 6.20
CA ILE A 81 8.33 4.75 7.17
C ILE A 81 8.41 3.33 6.66
N ASP A 82 8.82 2.42 7.55
CA ASP A 82 8.84 0.99 7.32
C ASP A 82 8.24 0.27 8.54
N THR A 83 7.07 -0.33 8.35
CA THR A 83 6.31 -0.97 9.45
C THR A 83 6.87 -2.31 9.89
N LYS A 84 7.89 -2.87 9.21
CA LYS A 84 8.53 -4.14 9.59
C LYS A 84 9.91 -3.95 10.23
N THR A 85 10.27 -2.73 10.61
CA THR A 85 11.53 -2.45 11.30
C THR A 85 11.45 -2.82 12.78
N GLY A 86 11.68 -4.10 13.08
CA GLY A 86 11.69 -4.63 14.44
C GLY A 86 12.35 -5.99 14.55
N ASN A 87 13.67 -6.02 14.40
CA ASN A 87 14.56 -6.98 15.07
C ASN A 87 15.76 -6.22 15.62
#